data_AF-A0A538J857-F1
#
_entry.id   AF-A0A538J857-F1
#
_cell.length_a   1.000
_cell.length_b   1.000
_cell.length_c   1.000
_cell.angle_alpha   90.00
_cell.angle_beta   90.00
_cell.angle_gamma   90.00
#
_symmetry.space_group_name_H-M   'P 1'
#
loop_
_entity.id
_entity.type
_entity.pdbx_description
1 polymer ?
#
loop_
_entity_poly.entity_id
_entity_poly.type
_entity_poly.pdbx_seq_one_letter_code
_entity_poly.pdbx_strand_id
1 'polypeptide(L)' 'MRTSPIEVVPCAAHDLPRLFGLAKGDFARFPGWSDRRVLETLAWDAVFVARERDQPAGYVAL' A
#
# COMPACT_ATOMS: atom_id res chain seq x y z
N MET A 1 20.23 -8.67 12.59
CA MET A 1 19.48 -7.53 12.01
C MET A 1 18.78 -6.81 13.14
N ARG A 2 19.04 -5.51 13.35
CA ARG A 2 18.13 -4.69 14.16
C ARG A 2 16.95 -4.35 13.25
N THR A 3 15.79 -4.90 13.53
CA THR A 3 14.54 -4.50 12.87
C THR A 3 14.20 -3.10 13.34
N SER A 4 13.93 -2.18 12.39
CA SER A 4 13.35 -0.89 12.75
C SER A 4 11.91 -1.13 13.22
N PRO A 5 11.36 -0.34 14.17
CA PRO A 5 9.96 -0.48 14.54
C PRO A 5 9.06 -0.22 13.31
N ILE A 6 8.00 -1.01 13.19
CA ILE A 6 6.96 -0.81 12.19
C ILE A 6 5.76 -0.18 12.88
N GLU A 7 5.32 0.96 12.37
CA GLU A 7 4.11 1.62 12.82
C GLU A 7 2.98 1.34 11.83
N VAL A 8 1.79 1.04 12.34
CA VAL A 8 0.59 0.85 11.52
C VAL A 8 -0.33 2.04 11.75
N VAL A 9 -0.59 2.79 10.69
CA VAL A 9 -1.38 4.02 10.74
C VAL A 9 -2.49 4.00 9.69
N PRO A 10 -3.58 4.79 9.87
CA PRO A 10 -4.55 5.01 8.80
C PRO A 10 -3.88 5.58 7.55
N CYS A 11 -4.34 5.15 6.37
CA CYS A 11 -3.88 5.69 5.10
C CYS A 11 -4.21 7.17 4.96
N ALA A 12 -3.25 7.95 4.48
CA ALA A 12 -3.46 9.34 4.10
C ALA A 12 -3.44 9.50 2.57
N ALA A 13 -4.03 10.57 2.06
CA ALA A 13 -4.13 10.81 0.61
C ALA A 13 -2.75 10.86 -0.09
N HIS A 14 -1.71 11.33 0.60
CA HIS A 14 -0.34 11.39 0.06
C HIS A 14 0.31 10.01 -0.09
N ASP A 15 -0.21 8.97 0.56
CA ASP A 15 0.34 7.61 0.47
C ASP A 15 -0.04 6.91 -0.84
N LEU A 16 -1.18 7.28 -1.43
CA LEU A 16 -1.80 6.57 -2.55
C LEU A 16 -0.84 6.29 -3.72
N PRO A 17 -0.02 7.24 -4.22
CA PRO A 17 0.91 6.94 -5.30
C PRO A 17 1.94 5.87 -4.94
N ARG A 18 2.40 5.86 -3.67
CA ARG A 18 3.38 4.90 -3.19
C ARG A 18 2.76 3.52 -2.99
N LEU A 19 1.55 3.45 -2.43
CA LEU A 19 0.82 2.19 -2.23
C LEU A 19 0.49 1.53 -3.57
N PHE A 20 0.01 2.31 -4.54
CA PHE A 20 -0.19 1.82 -5.90
C PHE A 20 1.11 1.30 -6.51
N GLY A 21 2.21 2.03 -6.33
CA GLY A 21 3.53 1.61 -6.79
C GLY A 21 3.99 0.27 -6.20
N LEU A 22 3.76 0.06 -4.90
CA LEU A 22 4.06 -1.21 -4.21
C LEU A 22 3.25 -2.36 -4.84
N ALA A 23 1.94 -2.21 -4.94
CA ALA A 23 1.09 -3.25 -5.51
C ALA A 23 1.41 -3.53 -6.98
N LYS A 24 1.65 -2.49 -7.77
CA LYS A 24 2.01 -2.66 -9.18
C LYS A 24 3.36 -3.37 -9.34
N GLY A 25 4.34 -3.03 -8.49
CA GLY A 25 5.65 -3.68 -8.48
C GLY A 25 5.58 -5.18 -8.21
N ASP A 26 4.74 -5.60 -7.27
CA ASP A 26 4.65 -6.99 -6.84
C ASP A 26 3.68 -7.83 -7.68
N PHE A 27 2.55 -7.23 -8.10
CA PHE A 27 1.41 -7.98 -8.62
C PHE A 27 1.07 -7.77 -10.09
N ALA A 28 1.58 -6.72 -10.76
CA ALA A 28 1.17 -6.41 -12.13
C ALA A 28 1.50 -7.49 -13.16
N ARG A 29 2.44 -8.39 -12.84
CA ARG A 29 2.81 -9.54 -13.67
C ARG A 29 1.78 -10.68 -13.66
N PHE A 30 0.86 -10.71 -12.69
CA PHE A 30 -0.10 -11.81 -12.58
C PHE A 30 -1.34 -11.57 -13.44
N PRO A 31 -1.88 -12.63 -14.08
CA PRO A 31 -3.14 -12.54 -14.82
C PRO A 31 -4.27 -12.00 -13.95
N GLY A 32 -5.09 -11.10 -14.51
CA GLY A 32 -6.23 -10.50 -13.81
C GLY A 32 -5.93 -9.20 -13.06
N TRP A 33 -4.68 -8.72 -13.09
CA TRP A 33 -4.33 -7.39 -12.60
C TRP A 33 -5.14 -6.28 -13.31
N SER A 34 -5.57 -5.27 -12.54
CA SER A 34 -6.28 -4.10 -13.06
C SER A 34 -5.88 -2.87 -12.26
N ASP A 35 -5.16 -1.94 -12.91
CA ASP A 35 -4.76 -0.65 -12.32
C ASP A 35 -5.98 0.07 -11.72
N ARG A 36 -7.10 0.06 -12.46
CA ARG A 36 -8.36 0.69 -12.03
C ARG A 36 -8.89 0.10 -10.73
N ARG A 37 -8.96 -1.23 -10.61
CA ARG A 37 -9.49 -1.88 -9.40
C ARG A 37 -8.63 -1.58 -8.18
N VAL A 38 -7.31 -1.56 -8.34
CA VAL A 38 -6.40 -1.24 -7.24
C VAL A 38 -6.56 0.22 -6.80
N LEU A 39 -6.70 1.15 -7.73
CA LEU A 39 -6.96 2.55 -7.39
C LEU A 39 -8.32 2.75 -6.72
N GLU A 40 -9.36 2.02 -7.14
CA GLU A 40 -10.67 2.03 -6.49
C GLU A 40 -10.56 1.49 -5.05
N THR A 41 -9.96 0.32 -4.83
CA THR A 41 -9.70 -0.23 -3.49
C THR A 41 -8.96 0.78 -2.59
N LEU A 42 -7.88 1.38 -3.08
CA LEU A 42 -7.11 2.35 -2.30
C LEU A 42 -7.89 3.63 -1.95
N ALA A 43 -8.92 3.98 -2.72
CA ALA A 43 -9.71 5.19 -2.53
C ALA A 43 -10.95 4.99 -1.63
N TRP A 44 -11.53 3.79 -1.62
CA TRP A 44 -12.84 3.53 -0.98
C TRP A 44 -12.75 2.65 0.25
N ASP A 45 -11.72 1.81 0.35
CA ASP A 45 -11.59 0.84 1.43
C ASP A 45 -10.86 1.42 2.64
N ALA A 46 -11.06 0.79 3.79
CA ALA A 46 -10.26 1.09 4.97
C ALA A 46 -8.83 0.56 4.75
N VAL A 47 -7.89 1.47 4.50
CA VAL A 47 -6.48 1.13 4.26
C VAL A 47 -5.62 1.45 5.48
N PHE A 48 -4.84 0.47 5.92
CA PHE A 48 -3.83 0.62 6.98
C PHE A 48 -2.44 0.50 6.36
N VAL A 49 -1.56 1.45 6.64
CA VAL A 49 -0.21 1.52 6.08
C VAL A 49 0.80 1.13 7.14
N ALA A 50 1.64 0.15 6.83
CA ALA A 50 2.83 -0.19 7.61
C ALA A 50 3.99 0.73 7.19
N ARG A 51 4.52 1.50 8.14
CA ARG A 51 5.66 2.40 7.92
C ARG A 51 6.92 1.87 8.58
N GLU A 52 8.00 1.86 7.83
CA GLU A 52 9.36 1.71 8.36
C GLU A 52 10.09 3.04 8.16
N ARG A 53 10.55 3.68 9.25
CA ARG A 53 11.23 4.99 9.19
C ARG A 53 10.42 6.04 8.42
N ASP A 54 9.14 6.18 8.78
CA ASP A 54 8.13 7.05 8.15
C ASP A 54 7.77 6.74 6.69
N GLN A 55 8.39 5.73 6.07
CA GLN A 55 8.13 5.38 4.68
C GLN A 55 7.15 4.20 4.57
N PRO A 56 6.14 4.27 3.66
CA PRO A 56 5.28 3.13 3.39
C PRO A 56 6.09 1.92 2.90
N ALA A 57 6.06 0.84 3.68
CA ALA A 57 6.71 -0.43 3.39
C ALA A 57 5.69 -1.49 2.94
N GLY A 58 4.42 -1.33 3.30
CA GLY A 58 3.33 -2.21 2.93
C GLY A 58 1.98 -1.67 3.40
N TYR A 59 0.89 -2.33 3.03
CA TYR A 59 -0.45 -1.95 3.46
C TYR A 59 -1.43 -3.12 3.45
N VAL A 60 -2.55 -2.95 4.15
CA VAL A 60 -3.73 -3.81 4.10
C VAL A 60 -4.92 -2.95 3.70
N ALA A 61 -5.69 -3.38 2.70
CA ALA A 61 -6.97 -2.81 2.32
C ALA A 61 -8.07 -3.84 2.61
N LEU A 62 -9.20 -3.39 3.19
CA LEU A 62 -10.31 -4.23 3.67
C LEU A 62 -11.53 -4.16 2.76
#